data_AF-M2QJ18-F1
#
_entry.id   AF-M2QJ18-F1
#
_cell.length_a   1.000
_cell.length_b   1.000
_cell.length_c   1.000
_cell.angle_alpha   90.00
_cell.angle_beta   90.00
_cell.angle_gamma   90.00
#
_symmetry.space_group_name_H-M   'P 1'
#
loop_
_entity.id
_entity.type
_entity.pdbx_description
1 polymer ?
#
loop_
_entity_poly.entity_id
_entity_poly.type
_entity_poly.pdbx_seq_one_letter_code
_entity_poly.pdbx_strand_id
1 'polypeptide(L)'
;MSEDTSAELLSLRSKLSALTELHSRLQTLRQIPTLLLRPPANNVHAVPQTALLRHEFQELREVSEALRAEKVQAALVAARESEAKDKSDLGPVRQRENKKRKRAPSPESPQPYRPFEPKSSIIFPPLDEGASPIQLPELPDFLREYNRVDKSRSLQIHSPSRGQPLRCPVILRFTIRDVVTVYLTLDRSSQTSSLVVETASAFGPREQKPPHLHSDYTVYQKLSQQIAKMVQAQPQVPLQSVLSLLASYDGLFVQRCVACERVLSAESHIPPVARLWTRTGSDAGVTWQWEPRHDTCLQR
;
A
#
# COMPACT_ATOMS: atom_id res chain seq x y z
N MET A 1 -55.82 -41.71 -7.23
CA MET A 1 -55.33 -40.35 -7.56
C MET A 1 -55.08 -39.48 -6.33
N SER A 2 -55.58 -39.79 -5.13
CA SER A 2 -55.31 -38.99 -3.91
C SER A 2 -54.08 -39.42 -3.10
N GLU A 3 -53.55 -40.63 -3.33
CA GLU A 3 -52.35 -41.12 -2.63
C GLU A 3 -51.05 -40.57 -3.25
N ASP A 4 -51.00 -40.43 -4.58
CA ASP A 4 -49.84 -39.89 -5.30
C ASP A 4 -49.55 -38.43 -4.92
N THR A 5 -50.59 -37.62 -4.73
CA THR A 5 -50.45 -36.22 -4.33
C THR A 5 -49.90 -36.08 -2.90
N SER A 6 -50.20 -37.04 -2.01
CA SER A 6 -49.65 -37.08 -0.65
C SER A 6 -48.15 -37.36 -0.65
N ALA A 7 -47.70 -38.32 -1.46
CA ALA A 7 -46.28 -38.67 -1.59
C ALA A 7 -45.45 -37.52 -2.19
N GLU A 8 -45.98 -36.85 -3.21
CA GLU A 8 -45.35 -35.68 -3.82
C GLU A 8 -45.22 -34.51 -2.82
N LEU A 9 -46.26 -34.24 -2.03
CA LEU A 9 -46.24 -33.21 -1.00
C LEU A 9 -45.21 -33.49 0.10
N LEU A 10 -45.08 -34.75 0.52
CA LEU A 10 -44.07 -35.16 1.51
C LEU A 10 -42.65 -34.99 0.96
N SER A 11 -42.42 -35.33 -0.31
CA SER A 11 -41.15 -35.12 -1.00
C SER A 11 -40.79 -33.63 -1.07
N LEU A 12 -41.77 -32.78 -1.39
CA LEU A 12 -41.58 -31.33 -1.50
C LEU A 12 -41.27 -30.69 -0.14
N ARG A 13 -41.96 -31.12 0.93
CA ARG A 13 -41.66 -30.69 2.31
C ARG A 13 -40.25 -31.06 2.74
N SER A 14 -39.79 -32.26 2.39
CA SER A 14 -38.43 -32.72 2.68
C SER A 14 -37.37 -31.85 1.99
N LYS A 15 -37.59 -31.54 0.70
CA LYS A 15 -36.70 -30.66 -0.08
C LYS A 15 -36.66 -29.24 0.49
N LEU A 16 -37.82 -28.67 0.85
CA LEU A 16 -37.90 -27.35 1.49
C LEU A 16 -37.17 -27.33 2.83
N SER A 17 -37.35 -28.35 3.67
CA SER A 17 -36.65 -28.46 4.95
C SER A 17 -35.13 -28.45 4.76
N ALA A 18 -34.61 -29.23 3.80
CA ALA A 18 -33.18 -29.29 3.50
C ALA A 18 -32.62 -27.94 3.04
N LEU A 19 -33.36 -27.20 2.20
CA LEU A 19 -32.95 -25.87 1.74
C LEU A 19 -33.01 -24.81 2.86
N THR A 20 -34.00 -24.92 3.75
CA THR A 20 -34.15 -24.00 4.90
C THR A 20 -33.03 -24.20 5.91
N GLU A 21 -32.65 -25.45 6.17
CA GLU A 21 -31.51 -25.80 7.03
C GLU A 21 -30.18 -25.34 6.41
N LEU A 22 -29.98 -25.51 5.10
CA LEU A 22 -28.81 -24.96 4.43
C LEU A 22 -28.77 -23.43 4.56
N HIS A 23 -29.91 -22.76 4.42
CA HIS A 23 -29.98 -21.30 4.53
C HIS A 23 -29.61 -20.81 5.93
N SER A 24 -30.10 -21.45 7.00
CA SER A 24 -29.75 -21.06 8.37
C SER A 24 -28.26 -21.24 8.64
N ARG A 25 -27.64 -22.33 8.17
CA ARG A 25 -26.19 -22.56 8.24
C ARG A 25 -25.38 -21.54 7.43
N LEU A 26 -25.87 -21.08 6.28
CA LEU A 26 -25.21 -20.01 5.52
C LEU A 26 -25.31 -18.66 6.21
N GLN A 27 -26.36 -18.40 6.99
CA GLN A 27 -26.51 -17.16 7.75
C GLN A 27 -25.53 -17.09 8.93
N THR A 28 -25.21 -18.22 9.58
CA THR A 28 -24.19 -18.24 10.64
C THR A 28 -22.80 -17.93 10.06
N LEU A 29 -22.46 -18.45 8.88
CA LEU A 29 -21.19 -18.13 8.20
C LEU A 29 -21.04 -16.65 7.85
N ARG A 30 -22.13 -15.89 7.65
CA ARG A 30 -22.05 -14.45 7.38
C ARG A 30 -21.56 -13.64 8.58
N GLN A 31 -21.59 -14.23 9.77
CA GLN A 31 -21.07 -13.62 10.98
C GLN A 31 -19.55 -13.83 11.12
N ILE A 32 -18.95 -14.72 10.33
CA ILE A 32 -17.50 -14.93 10.33
C ILE A 32 -16.82 -13.67 9.81
N PRO A 33 -15.82 -13.12 10.53
CA PRO A 33 -15.07 -11.96 10.09
C PRO A 33 -14.47 -12.17 8.70
N THR A 34 -14.70 -11.21 7.79
CA THR A 34 -14.19 -11.22 6.40
C THR A 34 -12.66 -11.33 6.29
N LEU A 35 -11.96 -11.13 7.41
CA LEU A 35 -10.52 -11.31 7.56
C LEU A 35 -10.05 -12.74 7.26
N LEU A 36 -10.91 -13.77 7.43
CA LEU A 36 -10.55 -15.18 7.15
C LEU A 36 -10.75 -15.61 5.71
N LEU A 37 -11.54 -14.86 4.95
CA LEU A 37 -11.77 -15.13 3.53
C LEU A 37 -10.71 -14.48 2.62
N ARG A 38 -9.74 -13.76 3.22
CA ARG A 38 -8.67 -13.14 2.46
C ARG A 38 -7.57 -14.17 2.19
N PRO A 39 -7.17 -14.40 0.93
CA PRO A 39 -6.06 -15.29 0.64
C PRO A 39 -4.82 -14.78 1.37
N PRO A 40 -3.98 -15.67 1.93
CA PRO A 40 -2.76 -15.25 2.58
C PRO A 40 -1.93 -14.49 1.55
N ALA A 41 -1.76 -13.18 1.77
CA ALA A 41 -0.78 -12.43 1.01
C ALA A 41 0.56 -13.13 1.23
N ASN A 42 1.27 -13.42 0.14
CA ASN A 42 2.36 -14.39 0.05
C ASN A 42 3.56 -14.19 1.00
N ASN A 43 3.53 -13.25 1.95
CA ASN A 43 4.57 -13.08 2.93
C ASN A 43 3.98 -12.70 4.31
N VAL A 44 4.28 -13.55 5.29
CA VAL A 44 4.41 -13.23 6.72
C VAL A 44 3.14 -12.81 7.46
N HIS A 45 2.42 -13.82 7.97
CA HIS A 45 2.23 -14.11 9.40
C HIS A 45 1.25 -15.28 9.45
N ALA A 46 1.71 -16.44 9.91
CA ALA A 46 0.78 -17.46 10.38
C ALA A 46 -0.06 -16.80 11.47
N VAL A 47 -1.32 -16.47 11.17
CA VAL A 47 -2.27 -16.04 12.19
C VAL A 47 -2.20 -17.13 13.25
N PRO A 48 -1.89 -16.81 14.53
CA PRO A 48 -1.83 -17.82 15.56
C PRO A 48 -3.15 -18.59 15.49
N GLN A 49 -3.08 -19.90 15.25
CA GLN A 49 -4.25 -20.77 15.19
C GLN A 49 -4.86 -20.81 16.59
N THR A 50 -5.56 -19.75 16.96
CA THR A 50 -6.36 -19.72 18.18
C THR A 50 -7.47 -20.75 18.00
N ALA A 51 -7.91 -21.36 19.09
CA ALA A 51 -8.97 -22.38 19.06
C ALA A 51 -10.24 -21.91 18.32
N LEU A 52 -10.49 -20.60 18.33
CA LEU A 52 -11.59 -19.94 17.60
C LEU A 52 -11.48 -20.12 16.08
N LEU A 53 -10.29 -19.93 15.50
CA LEU A 53 -10.11 -20.08 14.05
C LEU A 53 -10.33 -21.52 13.59
N ARG A 54 -9.88 -22.50 14.40
CA ARG A 54 -10.11 -23.92 14.09
C ARG A 54 -11.61 -24.26 14.08
N HIS A 55 -12.37 -23.67 15.00
CA HIS A 55 -13.83 -23.81 15.03
C HIS A 55 -14.48 -23.22 13.77
N GLU A 56 -14.10 -22.00 13.38
CA GLU A 56 -14.66 -21.36 12.17
C GLU A 56 -14.30 -22.10 10.88
N PHE A 57 -13.07 -22.64 10.76
CA PHE A 57 -12.70 -23.50 9.63
C PHE A 57 -13.45 -24.84 9.63
N GLN A 58 -13.74 -25.40 10.81
CA GLN A 58 -14.53 -26.62 10.95
C GLN A 58 -15.98 -26.37 10.54
N GLU A 59 -16.59 -25.25 10.95
CA GLU A 59 -17.93 -24.85 10.50
C GLU A 59 -17.99 -24.67 8.98
N LEU A 60 -16.99 -24.01 8.38
CA LEU A 60 -16.90 -23.85 6.92
C LEU A 60 -16.84 -25.20 6.21
N ARG A 61 -16.10 -26.17 6.76
CA ARG A 61 -16.01 -27.52 6.21
C ARG A 61 -17.35 -28.24 6.30
N GLU A 62 -18.03 -28.18 7.44
CA GLU A 62 -19.34 -28.82 7.64
C GLU A 62 -20.40 -28.24 6.70
N VAL A 63 -20.37 -26.93 6.45
CA VAL A 63 -21.26 -26.31 5.45
C VAL A 63 -20.90 -26.75 4.04
N SER A 64 -19.61 -26.88 3.71
CA SER A 64 -19.17 -27.39 2.41
C SER A 64 -19.64 -28.83 2.19
N GLU A 65 -19.54 -29.68 3.20
CA GLU A 65 -20.00 -31.07 3.17
C GLU A 65 -21.54 -31.14 3.06
N ALA A 66 -22.26 -30.34 3.84
CA ALA A 66 -23.72 -30.24 3.76
C ALA A 66 -24.18 -29.75 2.37
N LEU A 67 -23.47 -28.80 1.77
CA LEU A 67 -23.78 -28.32 0.41
C LEU A 67 -23.54 -29.42 -0.63
N ARG A 68 -22.51 -30.25 -0.47
CA ARG A 68 -22.23 -31.39 -1.37
C ARG A 68 -23.15 -32.59 -1.15
N ALA A 69 -23.90 -32.64 -0.06
CA ALA A 69 -24.80 -33.74 0.23
C ALA A 69 -25.87 -33.89 -0.86
N GLU A 70 -26.10 -35.14 -1.28
CA GLU A 70 -27.00 -35.47 -2.40
C GLU A 70 -28.42 -34.94 -2.18
N LYS A 71 -28.92 -35.00 -0.94
CA LYS A 71 -30.25 -34.48 -0.58
C LYS A 71 -30.40 -32.98 -0.89
N VAL A 72 -29.36 -32.20 -0.60
CA VAL A 72 -29.34 -30.75 -0.84
C VAL A 72 -29.18 -30.46 -2.33
N GLN A 73 -28.28 -31.16 -3.02
CA GLN A 73 -28.11 -31.02 -4.47
C GLN A 73 -29.39 -31.38 -5.23
N ALA A 74 -30.05 -32.48 -4.87
CA ALA A 74 -31.33 -32.88 -5.46
C ALA A 74 -32.44 -31.85 -5.17
N ALA A 75 -32.46 -31.26 -3.97
CA ALA A 75 -33.40 -30.19 -3.65
C ALA A 75 -33.13 -28.91 -4.46
N LEU A 76 -31.85 -28.54 -4.68
CA LEU A 76 -31.45 -27.38 -5.49
C LEU A 76 -31.77 -27.59 -6.98
N VAL A 77 -31.52 -28.77 -7.52
CA VAL A 77 -31.90 -29.12 -8.91
C VAL A 77 -33.41 -29.06 -9.06
N ALA A 78 -34.17 -29.67 -8.16
CA ALA A 78 -35.63 -29.64 -8.18
C ALA A 78 -36.18 -28.20 -8.04
N ALA A 79 -35.56 -27.36 -7.21
CA ALA A 79 -35.92 -25.95 -7.10
C ALA A 79 -35.68 -25.19 -8.42
N ARG A 80 -34.54 -25.43 -9.08
CA ARG A 80 -34.22 -24.83 -10.39
C ARG A 80 -35.18 -25.28 -11.49
N GLU A 81 -35.55 -26.55 -11.51
CA GLU A 81 -36.55 -27.07 -12.43
C GLU A 81 -37.94 -26.49 -12.16
N SER A 82 -38.30 -26.32 -10.88
CA SER A 82 -39.55 -25.67 -10.48
C SER A 82 -39.57 -24.21 -10.94
N GLU A 83 -38.48 -23.48 -10.75
CA GLU A 83 -38.32 -22.10 -11.23
C GLU A 83 -38.44 -22.01 -12.75
N ALA A 84 -37.87 -22.96 -13.50
CA ALA A 84 -37.97 -22.99 -14.96
C ALA A 84 -39.38 -23.36 -15.46
N LYS A 85 -40.15 -24.16 -14.69
CA LYS A 85 -41.54 -24.54 -14.99
C LYS A 85 -42.53 -23.45 -14.57
N ASP A 86 -42.15 -22.60 -13.63
CA ASP A 86 -42.98 -21.50 -13.17
C ASP A 86 -43.05 -20.41 -14.25
N LYS A 87 -44.19 -20.35 -14.94
CA LYS A 87 -44.50 -19.32 -15.93
C LYS A 87 -45.14 -18.09 -15.31
N SER A 88 -45.30 -18.06 -13.98
CA SER A 88 -45.70 -16.83 -13.34
C SER A 88 -44.55 -15.84 -13.48
N ASP A 89 -44.79 -14.69 -14.13
CA ASP A 89 -43.84 -13.56 -14.25
C ASP A 89 -43.50 -12.93 -12.88
N LEU A 90 -43.73 -13.65 -11.79
CA LEU A 90 -43.25 -13.41 -10.44
C LEU A 90 -41.77 -13.82 -10.33
N GLY A 91 -40.97 -13.49 -11.35
CA GLY A 91 -39.53 -13.67 -11.29
C GLY A 91 -39.01 -13.12 -9.97
N PRO A 92 -38.06 -13.80 -9.28
CA PRO A 92 -37.55 -13.32 -8.01
C PRO A 92 -37.09 -11.90 -8.25
N VAL A 93 -37.79 -10.93 -7.65
CA VAL A 93 -37.50 -9.50 -7.77
C VAL A 93 -36.14 -9.29 -7.10
N ARG A 94 -35.08 -9.60 -7.87
CA ARG A 94 -33.69 -9.22 -7.62
C ARG A 94 -33.47 -7.79 -8.07
N GLN A 95 -34.52 -6.98 -8.19
CA GLN A 95 -34.36 -5.61 -7.78
C GLN A 95 -34.02 -5.66 -6.30
N ARG A 96 -32.71 -5.59 -6.03
CA ARG A 96 -32.21 -4.79 -4.94
C ARG A 96 -32.91 -3.44 -5.12
N GLU A 97 -34.12 -3.32 -4.56
CA GLU A 97 -34.73 -2.04 -4.31
C GLU A 97 -33.68 -1.37 -3.43
N ASN A 98 -32.84 -0.57 -4.07
CA ASN A 98 -32.28 0.60 -3.45
C ASN A 98 -33.50 1.46 -3.11
N LYS A 99 -34.28 1.03 -2.11
CA LYS A 99 -35.03 1.90 -1.23
C LYS A 99 -33.96 2.82 -0.71
N LYS A 100 -33.76 3.90 -1.47
CA LYS A 100 -33.14 5.12 -1.00
C LYS A 100 -33.96 5.41 0.23
N ARG A 101 -33.47 5.00 1.40
CA ARG A 101 -34.00 5.45 2.68
C ARG A 101 -34.16 6.94 2.47
N LYS A 102 -35.39 7.45 2.60
CA LYS A 102 -35.63 8.89 2.68
C LYS A 102 -34.76 9.35 3.85
N ARG A 103 -33.53 9.75 3.54
CA ARG A 103 -32.67 10.45 4.48
C ARG A 103 -33.48 11.68 4.83
N ALA A 104 -33.46 12.08 6.11
CA ALA A 104 -33.84 13.43 6.45
C ALA A 104 -33.17 14.38 5.43
N PRO A 105 -33.85 15.45 4.98
CA PRO A 105 -33.27 16.39 4.02
C PRO A 105 -31.83 16.65 4.46
N SER A 106 -30.88 16.34 3.58
CA SER A 106 -29.46 16.54 3.91
C SER A 106 -29.35 17.97 4.43
N PRO A 107 -28.71 18.18 5.60
CA PRO A 107 -28.41 19.54 6.04
C PRO A 107 -27.79 20.28 4.86
N GLU A 108 -28.23 21.52 4.70
CA GLU A 108 -27.88 22.46 3.64
C GLU A 108 -26.53 22.09 3.01
N SER A 109 -26.57 21.72 1.72
CA SER A 109 -25.42 21.19 0.98
C SER A 109 -24.16 21.94 1.44
N PRO A 110 -23.14 21.25 1.99
CA PRO A 110 -21.92 21.92 2.40
C PRO A 110 -21.49 22.80 1.25
N GLN A 111 -21.15 24.06 1.56
CA GLN A 111 -20.81 25.08 0.58
C GLN A 111 -19.96 24.46 -0.54
N PRO A 112 -20.21 24.81 -1.83
CA PRO A 112 -19.44 24.29 -2.94
C PRO A 112 -17.97 24.32 -2.56
N TYR A 113 -17.33 23.14 -2.58
CA TYR A 113 -15.95 22.94 -2.17
C TYR A 113 -15.16 24.13 -2.68
N ARG A 114 -14.63 24.95 -1.76
CA ARG A 114 -13.66 25.96 -2.17
C ARG A 114 -12.62 25.19 -2.98
N PRO A 115 -12.36 25.57 -4.25
CA PRO A 115 -11.35 24.90 -5.04
C PRO A 115 -10.12 24.84 -4.16
N PHE A 116 -9.67 23.62 -3.88
CA PHE A 116 -8.53 23.38 -3.02
C PHE A 116 -7.39 24.10 -3.72
N GLU A 117 -7.03 25.30 -3.26
CA GLU A 117 -5.85 25.98 -3.73
C GLU A 117 -4.70 25.03 -3.40
N PRO A 118 -4.10 24.37 -4.40
CA PRO A 118 -2.98 23.49 -4.11
C PRO A 118 -1.91 24.43 -3.57
N LYS A 119 -1.73 24.45 -2.25
CA LYS A 119 -0.55 25.06 -1.65
C LYS A 119 0.61 24.48 -2.43
N SER A 120 1.33 25.32 -3.16
CA SER A 120 2.48 24.93 -3.97
C SER A 120 3.58 24.50 -2.99
N SER A 121 3.43 23.29 -2.44
CA SER A 121 4.42 22.71 -1.56
C SER A 121 5.58 22.34 -2.47
N ILE A 122 6.63 23.14 -2.42
CA ILE A 122 7.92 22.84 -2.99
C ILE A 122 8.35 21.48 -2.40
N ILE A 123 8.34 20.43 -3.21
CA ILE A 123 8.61 19.06 -2.75
C ILE A 123 10.12 18.86 -2.54
N PHE A 124 10.92 19.39 -3.46
CA PHE A 124 12.37 19.38 -3.39
C PHE A 124 12.94 20.80 -3.34
N PRO A 125 14.05 21.01 -2.60
CA PRO A 125 14.76 22.27 -2.64
C PRO A 125 15.14 22.63 -4.08
N PRO A 126 15.07 23.93 -4.45
CA PRO A 126 15.78 24.40 -5.62
C PRO A 126 17.28 24.09 -5.46
N LEU A 127 17.96 23.81 -6.56
CA LEU A 127 19.42 23.73 -6.54
C LEU A 127 20.00 25.05 -6.05
N ASP A 128 21.07 24.98 -5.27
CA ASP A 128 21.80 26.18 -4.83
C ASP A 128 22.16 27.04 -6.05
N GLU A 129 22.05 28.37 -5.90
CA GLU A 129 22.34 29.31 -6.98
C GLU A 129 23.78 29.08 -7.50
N GLY A 130 23.90 28.55 -8.71
CA GLY A 130 25.19 28.23 -9.35
C GLY A 130 25.53 26.73 -9.43
N ALA A 131 24.78 25.84 -8.78
CA ALA A 131 24.98 24.40 -8.92
C ALA A 131 24.36 23.88 -10.23
N SER A 132 25.20 23.40 -11.15
CA SER A 132 24.72 22.72 -12.36
C SER A 132 24.27 21.29 -12.04
N PRO A 133 23.16 20.79 -12.64
CA PRO A 133 22.78 19.38 -12.57
C PRO A 133 23.92 18.47 -13.06
N ILE A 134 24.23 17.41 -12.31
CA ILE A 134 25.36 16.52 -12.63
C ILE A 134 25.10 15.77 -13.94
N GLN A 135 26.11 15.73 -14.80
CA GLN A 135 26.06 14.92 -16.02
C GLN A 135 26.70 13.54 -15.83
N LEU A 136 26.38 12.60 -16.72
CA LEU A 136 26.94 11.25 -16.70
C LEU A 136 28.48 11.18 -16.64
N PRO A 137 29.26 11.97 -17.41
CA PRO A 137 30.73 11.91 -17.34
C PRO A 137 31.30 12.48 -16.03
N GLU A 138 30.60 13.41 -15.38
CA GLU A 138 31.03 14.07 -14.14
C GLU A 138 30.72 13.24 -12.90
N LEU A 139 29.83 12.26 -13.03
CA LEU A 139 29.36 11.43 -11.92
C LEU A 139 30.49 10.80 -11.10
N PRO A 140 31.53 10.14 -11.69
CA PRO A 140 32.60 9.53 -10.91
C PRO A 140 33.40 10.52 -10.04
N ASP A 141 33.58 11.75 -10.51
CA ASP A 141 34.32 12.78 -9.78
C ASP A 141 33.46 13.36 -8.65
N PHE A 142 32.18 13.60 -8.95
CA PHE A 142 31.21 13.97 -7.93
C PHE A 142 31.12 12.92 -6.81
N LEU A 143 31.07 11.62 -7.14
CA LEU A 143 31.03 10.54 -6.15
C LEU A 143 32.26 10.52 -5.24
N ARG A 144 33.45 10.76 -5.82
CA ARG A 144 34.70 10.83 -5.06
C ARG A 144 34.70 12.01 -4.11
N GLU A 145 34.24 13.18 -4.57
CA GLU A 145 34.13 14.37 -3.72
C GLU A 145 33.09 14.18 -2.61
N TYR A 146 31.91 13.66 -2.95
CA TYR A 146 30.84 13.40 -1.98
C TYR A 146 31.31 12.49 -0.84
N ASN A 147 31.99 11.40 -1.17
CA ASN A 147 32.53 10.44 -0.19
C ASN A 147 33.74 10.96 0.60
N ARG A 148 34.39 12.04 0.15
CA ARG A 148 35.51 12.67 0.86
C ARG A 148 35.03 13.52 2.02
N VAL A 149 33.90 14.21 1.85
CA VAL A 149 33.36 15.17 2.82
C VAL A 149 32.80 14.48 4.05
N ASP A 150 32.07 13.38 3.89
CA ASP A 150 31.45 12.66 5.01
C ASP A 150 31.73 11.16 4.95
N LYS A 151 32.17 10.60 6.08
CA LYS A 151 32.47 9.18 6.27
C LYS A 151 31.29 8.37 6.81
N SER A 152 30.26 9.03 7.34
CA SER A 152 29.03 8.37 7.84
C SER A 152 28.14 7.87 6.69
N ARG A 153 28.28 8.49 5.53
CA ARG A 153 27.52 8.24 4.31
C ARG A 153 28.46 7.77 3.21
N SER A 154 28.00 6.87 2.35
CA SER A 154 28.77 6.45 1.18
C SER A 154 27.87 6.30 -0.02
N LEU A 155 28.32 6.79 -1.18
CA LEU A 155 27.65 6.69 -2.45
C LEU A 155 28.55 5.96 -3.45
N GLN A 156 28.09 4.83 -3.97
CA GLN A 156 28.86 3.95 -4.83
C GLN A 156 28.06 3.56 -6.08
N ILE A 157 28.73 3.35 -7.20
CA ILE A 157 28.09 2.80 -8.40
C ILE A 157 27.89 1.30 -8.20
N HIS A 158 26.66 0.82 -8.30
CA HIS A 158 26.31 -0.59 -8.25
C HIS A 158 26.28 -1.17 -9.66
N SER A 159 27.44 -1.65 -10.12
CA SER A 159 27.59 -2.34 -11.41
C SER A 159 28.28 -3.70 -11.20
N PRO A 160 27.82 -4.77 -11.88
CA PRO A 160 28.51 -6.06 -11.87
C PRO A 160 29.88 -5.98 -12.58
N SER A 161 30.03 -5.07 -13.55
CA SER A 161 31.24 -4.92 -14.36
C SER A 161 32.02 -3.67 -13.94
N ARG A 162 33.15 -3.87 -13.25
CA ARG A 162 34.10 -2.78 -12.95
C ARG A 162 34.90 -2.44 -14.21
N GLY A 163 35.05 -1.15 -14.53
CA GLY A 163 35.91 -0.67 -15.61
C GLY A 163 35.25 -0.47 -16.98
N GLN A 164 33.94 -0.72 -17.12
CA GLN A 164 33.20 -0.34 -18.33
C GLN A 164 32.78 1.15 -18.28
N PRO A 165 32.69 1.83 -19.44
CA PRO A 165 32.16 3.19 -19.49
C PRO A 165 30.71 3.19 -18.98
N LEU A 166 30.36 4.18 -18.17
CA LEU A 166 29.02 4.30 -17.60
C LEU A 166 27.98 4.51 -18.70
N ARG A 167 26.87 3.79 -18.63
CA ARG A 167 25.72 3.91 -19.53
C ARG A 167 24.45 3.91 -18.69
N CYS A 168 23.45 4.69 -19.10
CA CYS A 168 22.15 4.67 -18.45
C CYS A 168 21.38 3.38 -18.83
N PRO A 169 20.58 2.83 -17.91
CA PRO A 169 20.37 3.30 -16.54
C PRO A 169 21.58 2.99 -15.62
N VAL A 170 21.94 3.94 -14.76
CA VAL A 170 23.01 3.77 -13.76
C VAL A 170 22.40 3.55 -12.39
N ILE A 171 22.75 2.45 -11.73
CA ILE A 171 22.31 2.19 -10.35
C ILE A 171 23.35 2.72 -9.39
N LEU A 172 22.96 3.64 -8.52
CA LEU A 172 23.75 4.09 -7.39
C LEU A 172 23.28 3.42 -6.11
N ARG A 173 24.22 3.04 -5.25
CA ARG A 173 23.99 2.59 -3.89
C ARG A 173 24.40 3.70 -2.94
N PHE A 174 23.43 4.36 -2.34
CA PHE A 174 23.60 5.28 -1.21
C PHE A 174 23.48 4.49 0.09
N THR A 175 24.40 4.67 1.03
CA THR A 175 24.39 3.97 2.32
C THR A 175 24.62 5.00 3.42
N ILE A 176 23.72 5.01 4.41
CA ILE A 176 23.95 5.62 5.72
C ILE A 176 24.31 4.48 6.66
N ARG A 177 25.50 4.55 7.26
CA ARG A 177 26.02 3.48 8.12
C ARG A 177 25.03 3.16 9.24
N ASP A 178 24.73 1.88 9.40
CA ASP A 178 23.81 1.35 10.45
C ASP A 178 22.37 1.87 10.41
N VAL A 179 21.97 2.63 9.37
CA VAL A 179 20.62 3.20 9.25
C VAL A 179 19.87 2.70 8.02
N VAL A 180 20.38 2.94 6.80
CA VAL A 180 19.66 2.59 5.56
C VAL A 180 20.60 2.45 4.37
N THR A 181 20.29 1.52 3.48
CA THR A 181 20.86 1.44 2.13
C THR A 181 19.78 1.74 1.11
N VAL A 182 19.99 2.73 0.24
CA VAL A 182 19.05 3.11 -0.82
C VAL A 182 19.72 2.88 -2.17
N TYR A 183 19.05 2.12 -3.03
CA TYR A 183 19.43 2.00 -4.43
C TYR A 183 18.65 2.99 -5.26
N LEU A 184 19.36 3.84 -5.99
CA LEU A 184 18.81 4.84 -6.90
C LEU A 184 19.06 4.40 -8.32
N THR A 185 18.02 4.34 -9.14
CA THR A 185 18.17 4.16 -10.58
C THR A 185 18.18 5.53 -11.23
N LEU A 186 19.28 5.86 -11.89
CA LEU A 186 19.46 7.11 -12.61
C LEU A 186 19.28 6.90 -14.09
N ASP A 187 18.60 7.85 -14.72
CA ASP A 187 18.50 7.94 -16.17
C ASP A 187 18.92 9.34 -16.66
N ARG A 188 19.13 9.48 -17.95
CA ARG A 188 19.49 10.75 -18.58
C ARG A 188 18.21 11.52 -18.92
N SER A 189 18.10 12.75 -18.43
CA SER A 189 17.03 13.64 -18.88
C SER A 189 17.17 13.92 -20.38
N SER A 190 16.06 13.81 -21.11
CA SER A 190 15.99 14.11 -22.53
C SER A 190 16.19 15.60 -22.84
N GLN A 191 15.96 16.49 -21.87
CA GLN A 191 15.97 17.94 -22.07
C GLN A 191 17.34 18.56 -21.79
N THR A 192 17.93 18.22 -20.65
CA THR A 192 19.12 18.89 -20.10
C THR A 192 20.37 18.04 -20.17
N SER A 193 20.25 16.78 -20.61
CA SER A 193 21.29 15.75 -20.59
C SER A 193 21.87 15.42 -19.20
N SER A 194 21.30 15.99 -18.14
CA SER A 194 21.67 15.73 -16.75
C SER A 194 21.08 14.43 -16.23
N LEU A 195 21.67 13.89 -15.17
CA LEU A 195 21.15 12.71 -14.51
C LEU A 195 19.93 13.07 -13.64
N VAL A 196 18.86 12.31 -13.82
CA VAL A 196 17.63 12.38 -13.03
C VAL A 196 17.41 11.06 -12.32
N VAL A 197 16.79 11.11 -11.14
CA VAL A 197 16.43 9.91 -10.39
C VAL A 197 15.09 9.39 -10.89
N GLU A 198 15.06 8.17 -11.41
CA GLU A 198 13.83 7.53 -11.91
C GLU A 198 13.13 6.76 -10.78
N THR A 199 13.88 5.93 -10.06
CA THR A 199 13.35 5.07 -8.99
C THR A 199 14.31 5.02 -7.80
N ALA A 200 13.75 4.76 -6.61
CA ALA A 200 14.50 4.61 -5.38
C ALA A 200 13.93 3.46 -4.52
N SER A 201 14.80 2.55 -4.10
CA SER A 201 14.44 1.41 -3.24
C SER A 201 15.30 1.42 -1.98
N ALA A 202 14.67 1.53 -0.81
CA ALA A 202 15.33 1.55 0.48
C ALA A 202 15.29 0.18 1.19
N PHE A 203 16.38 -0.15 1.87
CA PHE A 203 16.61 -1.40 2.58
C PHE A 203 17.36 -1.15 3.89
N GLY A 204 17.21 -2.07 4.83
CA GLY A 204 17.97 -2.07 6.06
C GLY A 204 19.45 -2.40 5.86
N PRO A 205 20.33 -1.99 6.81
CA PRO A 205 21.78 -2.15 6.69
C PRO A 205 22.26 -3.59 6.48
N ARG A 206 21.48 -4.56 6.93
CA ARG A 206 21.81 -6.00 6.88
C ARG A 206 21.04 -6.76 5.80
N GLU A 207 20.16 -6.10 5.06
CA GLU A 207 19.42 -6.75 3.99
C GLU A 207 20.29 -6.90 2.74
N GLN A 208 20.53 -8.13 2.31
CA GLN A 208 21.27 -8.44 1.07
C GLN A 208 20.30 -8.73 -0.07
N LYS A 209 19.42 -7.76 -0.35
CA LYS A 209 18.44 -7.88 -1.44
C LYS A 209 18.87 -7.09 -2.67
N PRO A 210 18.60 -7.60 -3.88
CA PRO A 210 18.79 -6.82 -5.10
C PRO A 210 17.78 -5.66 -5.19
N PRO A 211 18.13 -4.59 -5.93
CA PRO A 211 17.37 -3.33 -5.97
C PRO A 211 15.94 -3.44 -6.52
N HIS A 212 15.64 -4.51 -7.27
CA HIS A 212 14.31 -4.77 -7.84
C HIS A 212 13.34 -5.47 -6.88
N LEU A 213 13.80 -5.91 -5.70
CA LEU A 213 12.95 -6.48 -4.67
C LEU A 213 12.55 -5.41 -3.64
N HIS A 214 11.58 -5.76 -2.80
CA HIS A 214 11.14 -4.92 -1.69
C HIS A 214 11.83 -5.37 -0.39
N SER A 215 12.07 -4.41 0.51
CA SER A 215 12.56 -4.70 1.87
C SER A 215 11.58 -5.59 2.64
N ASP A 216 12.09 -6.43 3.54
CA ASP A 216 11.26 -7.20 4.48
C ASP A 216 10.68 -6.35 5.61
N TYR A 217 11.26 -5.19 5.90
CA TYR A 217 10.84 -4.34 7.02
C TYR A 217 9.91 -3.23 6.55
N THR A 218 8.76 -3.11 7.21
CA THR A 218 7.72 -2.13 6.88
C THR A 218 8.25 -0.69 6.87
N VAL A 219 9.22 -0.36 7.75
CA VAL A 219 9.84 0.97 7.79
C VAL A 219 10.48 1.33 6.45
N TYR A 220 11.28 0.45 5.86
CA TYR A 220 11.95 0.73 4.60
C TYR A 220 11.02 0.57 3.39
N GLN A 221 9.99 -0.27 3.46
CA GLN A 221 8.91 -0.29 2.47
C GLN A 221 8.20 1.07 2.41
N LYS A 222 7.85 1.64 3.57
CA LYS A 222 7.22 2.97 3.66
C LYS A 222 8.16 4.08 3.21
N LEU A 223 9.43 4.03 3.61
CA LEU A 223 10.45 4.96 3.13
C LEU A 223 10.58 4.94 1.60
N SER A 224 10.67 3.75 0.99
CA SER A 224 10.71 3.58 -0.47
C SER A 224 9.47 4.19 -1.13
N GLN A 225 8.29 3.92 -0.57
CA GLN A 225 7.03 4.49 -1.07
C GLN A 225 7.01 6.03 -0.97
N GLN A 226 7.53 6.61 0.11
CA GLN A 226 7.57 8.06 0.27
C GLN A 226 8.52 8.72 -0.73
N ILE A 227 9.74 8.18 -0.88
CA ILE A 227 10.70 8.69 -1.87
C ILE A 227 10.13 8.55 -3.28
N ALA A 228 9.52 7.41 -3.62
CA ALA A 228 8.90 7.20 -4.93
C ALA A 228 7.78 8.22 -5.21
N LYS A 229 6.92 8.52 -4.24
CA LYS A 229 5.88 9.55 -4.38
C LYS A 229 6.48 10.93 -4.65
N MET A 230 7.54 11.30 -3.94
CA MET A 230 8.21 12.58 -4.15
C MET A 230 8.84 12.67 -5.55
N VAL A 231 9.57 11.63 -5.97
CA VAL A 231 10.19 11.56 -7.31
C VAL A 231 9.13 11.59 -8.42
N GLN A 232 8.02 10.86 -8.26
CA GLN A 232 6.92 10.87 -9.23
C GLN A 232 6.22 12.23 -9.33
N ALA A 233 6.12 12.96 -8.22
CA ALA A 233 5.55 14.31 -8.22
C ALA A 233 6.47 15.33 -8.91
N GLN A 234 7.78 15.08 -8.96
CA GLN A 234 8.76 15.90 -9.69
C GLN A 234 9.76 15.02 -10.47
N PRO A 235 9.36 14.49 -11.66
CA PRO A 235 10.16 13.50 -12.40
C PRO A 235 11.53 13.99 -12.89
N GLN A 236 11.73 15.31 -12.98
CA GLN A 236 12.98 15.94 -13.40
C GLN A 236 13.82 16.40 -12.19
N VAL A 237 13.69 15.71 -11.04
CA VAL A 237 14.46 16.06 -9.85
C VAL A 237 15.95 15.73 -10.07
N PRO A 238 16.86 16.71 -9.85
CA PRO A 238 18.29 16.48 -9.97
C PRO A 238 18.79 15.55 -8.86
N LEU A 239 19.82 14.75 -9.16
CA LEU A 239 20.43 13.82 -8.21
C LEU A 239 20.79 14.50 -6.87
N GLN A 240 21.32 15.73 -6.91
CA GLN A 240 21.74 16.46 -5.72
C GLN A 240 20.60 16.70 -4.73
N SER A 241 19.41 17.09 -5.21
CA SER A 241 18.24 17.32 -4.35
C SER A 241 17.77 16.04 -3.68
N VAL A 242 17.83 14.90 -4.39
CA VAL A 242 17.51 13.59 -3.81
C VAL A 242 18.57 13.17 -2.79
N LEU A 243 19.86 13.42 -3.04
CA LEU A 243 20.91 13.13 -2.05
C LEU A 243 20.78 13.99 -0.79
N SER A 244 20.35 15.25 -0.92
CA SER A 244 20.01 16.11 0.23
C SER A 244 18.84 15.54 1.03
N LEU A 245 17.78 15.10 0.35
CA LEU A 245 16.67 14.37 0.97
C LEU A 245 17.17 13.11 1.71
N LEU A 246 17.98 12.28 1.04
CA LEU A 246 18.48 11.03 1.62
C LEU A 246 19.36 11.28 2.85
N ALA A 247 20.20 12.32 2.81
CA ALA A 247 21.01 12.75 3.93
C ALA A 247 20.19 13.10 5.18
N SER A 248 18.97 13.62 5.02
CA SER A 248 18.09 13.96 6.14
C SER A 248 17.60 12.73 6.95
N TYR A 249 17.85 11.51 6.46
CA TYR A 249 17.52 10.26 7.15
C TYR A 249 18.62 9.75 8.08
N ASP A 250 19.73 10.48 8.25
CA ASP A 250 20.83 10.07 9.15
C ASP A 250 20.34 9.72 10.58
N GLY A 251 19.38 10.50 11.08
CA GLY A 251 18.75 10.27 12.37
C GLY A 251 17.42 9.50 12.32
N LEU A 252 17.12 8.69 11.30
CA LEU A 252 15.78 8.10 11.09
C LEU A 252 15.18 7.45 12.34
N PHE A 253 15.98 6.72 13.12
CA PHE A 253 15.51 5.98 14.31
C PHE A 253 15.57 6.76 15.62
N VAL A 254 16.10 7.99 15.61
CA VAL A 254 16.27 8.82 16.81
C VAL A 254 15.58 10.18 16.71
N GLN A 255 15.31 10.65 15.49
CA GLN A 255 14.61 11.90 15.23
C GLN A 255 13.15 11.81 15.64
N ARG A 256 12.67 12.87 16.29
CA ARG A 256 11.25 13.04 16.65
C ARG A 256 10.52 13.67 15.48
N CYS A 257 9.29 13.22 15.24
CA CYS A 257 8.38 13.88 14.31
C CYS A 257 8.09 15.30 14.78
N VAL A 258 8.23 16.31 13.90
CA VAL A 258 8.00 17.72 14.26
C VAL A 258 6.54 17.99 14.66
N ALA A 259 5.60 17.21 14.13
CA ALA A 259 4.16 17.43 14.37
C ALA A 259 3.63 16.80 15.67
N CYS A 260 4.15 15.63 16.08
CA CYS A 260 3.65 14.91 17.25
C CYS A 260 4.71 14.67 18.33
N GLU A 261 5.94 15.12 18.09
CA GLU A 261 7.10 15.04 18.98
C GLU A 261 7.54 13.62 19.39
N ARG A 262 6.98 12.58 18.76
CA ARG A 262 7.33 11.18 19.02
C ARG A 262 8.33 10.66 18.00
N VAL A 263 9.18 9.72 18.42
CA VAL A 263 10.06 8.97 17.52
C VAL A 263 9.23 7.95 16.73
N LEU A 264 8.43 7.12 17.40
CA LEU A 264 7.57 6.14 16.73
C LEU A 264 6.12 6.62 16.64
N SER A 265 5.47 6.33 15.52
CA SER A 265 4.03 6.55 15.38
C SER A 265 3.26 5.67 16.37
N ALA A 266 2.12 6.18 16.87
CA ALA A 266 1.30 5.44 17.83
C ALA A 266 0.63 4.19 17.22
N GLU A 267 0.29 4.26 15.93
CA GLU A 267 -0.49 3.22 15.26
C GLU A 267 0.40 2.13 14.66
N SER A 268 1.40 2.55 13.89
CA SER A 268 2.21 1.64 13.08
C SER A 268 3.59 1.33 13.67
N HIS A 269 3.99 2.01 14.77
CA HIS A 269 5.32 1.90 15.36
C HIS A 269 6.45 2.17 14.34
N ILE A 270 6.21 3.08 13.39
CA ILE A 270 7.14 3.45 12.33
C ILE A 270 7.77 4.80 12.69
N PRO A 271 9.10 4.99 12.50
CA PRO A 271 9.75 6.28 12.66
C PRO A 271 9.22 7.33 11.68
N PRO A 272 9.56 8.62 11.83
CA PRO A 272 9.19 9.64 10.85
C PRO A 272 9.92 9.38 9.53
N VAL A 273 9.30 8.64 8.62
CA VAL A 273 9.85 8.32 7.29
C VAL A 273 9.53 9.38 6.24
N ALA A 274 8.55 10.26 6.51
CA ALA A 274 8.27 11.38 5.62
C ALA A 274 9.22 12.55 5.89
N ARG A 275 9.49 13.32 4.83
CA ARG A 275 10.29 14.54 4.88
C ARG A 275 9.54 15.66 4.18
N LEU A 276 9.50 16.82 4.82
CA LEU A 276 8.90 18.02 4.26
C LEU A 276 9.97 19.11 4.16
N TRP A 277 10.14 19.68 2.97
CA TRP A 277 11.03 20.83 2.80
C TRP A 277 10.33 22.08 3.30
N THR A 278 10.80 22.65 4.40
CA THR A 278 10.15 23.82 5.01
C THR A 278 11.14 24.92 5.32
N ARG A 279 10.59 26.13 5.37
CA ARG A 279 11.28 27.33 5.79
C ARG A 279 11.20 27.40 7.32
N THR A 280 12.36 27.37 7.97
CA THR A 280 12.47 27.52 9.42
C THR A 280 13.29 28.76 9.75
N GLY A 281 12.87 29.55 10.75
CA GLY A 281 13.58 30.76 11.15
C GLY A 281 12.66 31.96 11.42
N SER A 282 13.11 32.86 12.29
CA SER A 282 12.49 34.18 12.53
C SER A 282 12.99 35.21 11.53
N ASP A 283 12.41 36.42 11.53
CA ASP A 283 12.68 37.50 10.57
C ASP A 283 14.17 37.87 10.35
N ALA A 284 15.07 37.44 11.23
CA ALA A 284 16.51 37.71 11.15
C ALA A 284 17.35 36.63 10.44
N GLY A 285 16.79 35.46 10.09
CA GLY A 285 17.58 34.40 9.48
C GLY A 285 16.74 33.20 9.06
N VAL A 286 16.55 33.05 7.75
CA VAL A 286 15.69 32.02 7.17
C VAL A 286 16.55 30.85 6.71
N THR A 287 16.36 29.70 7.32
CA THR A 287 17.04 28.44 6.95
C THR A 287 16.02 27.44 6.43
N TRP A 288 16.28 26.90 5.25
CA TRP A 288 15.46 25.82 4.72
C TRP A 288 16.02 24.47 5.16
N GLN A 289 15.14 23.58 5.62
CA GLN A 289 15.55 22.26 6.08
C GLN A 289 14.47 21.19 5.86
N TRP A 290 14.91 19.94 5.84
CA TRP A 290 14.03 18.77 5.78
C TRP A 290 13.47 18.45 7.18
N GLU A 291 12.17 18.61 7.36
CA GLU A 291 11.50 18.26 8.60
C GLU A 291 11.07 16.79 8.62
N PRO A 292 11.42 16.01 9.66
CA PRO A 292 10.94 14.65 9.84
C PRO A 292 9.47 14.63 10.27
N ARG A 293 8.64 13.87 9.56
CA ARG A 293 7.23 13.62 9.93
C ARG A 293 6.86 12.15 9.79
N HIS A 294 5.87 11.69 10.57
CA HIS A 294 5.19 10.42 10.29
C HIS A 294 4.25 10.58 9.10
N ASP A 295 3.98 9.48 8.39
CA ASP A 295 3.04 9.46 7.25
C ASP A 295 1.66 10.02 7.62
N THR A 296 1.16 9.70 8.81
CA THR A 296 -0.14 10.17 9.33
C THR A 296 -0.12 11.63 9.77
N CYS A 297 1.07 12.20 10.01
CA CYS A 297 1.27 13.59 10.41
C CYS A 297 1.50 14.54 9.22
N LEU A 298 1.57 14.02 7.99
CA LEU A 298 1.62 14.85 6.78
C LEU A 298 0.26 15.49 6.44
N GLN A 299 -0.83 14.86 6.86
CA GLN A 299 -2.20 15.26 6.49
C GLN A 299 -2.86 16.24 7.47
N ARG A 300 -2.20 16.56 8.59
CA ARG A 300 -2.70 17.45 9.63
C ARG A 300 -2.00 18.79 9.56
#